data_AF-A0A7X2TUL3-F1
#
_entry.id   AF-A0A7X2TUL3-F1
#
_cell.length_a   1.000
_cell.length_b   1.000
_cell.length_c   1.000
_cell.angle_alpha   90.00
_cell.angle_beta   90.00
_cell.angle_gamma   90.00
#
_symmetry.space_group_name_H-M   'P 1'
#
loop_
_entity.id
_entity.type
_entity.pdbx_description
1 polymer ?
#
loop_
_entity_poly.entity_id
_entity_poly.type
_entity_poly.pdbx_seq_one_letter_code
_entity_poly.pdbx_strand_id
1 'polypeptide(L)'
;MAVPSLAALAALLAFALLSVAQVIEFEQNGLKYQTLSKQGLTVMVAQMPAHIREYAIVQVAVANGSKAAQVIRPEQFRFERGEGNVLRAAAARSVVTSLIEKGNRNDVIKLVSAYESALYGMGRMQSSGGYYQRRQQALAEVSSTKLKAAAAASAIALVEIKLPMGQSTDGAVFFPSEGKPLGNGRLIVHTAADDFVFELTGDSHAHASLGK
;
A
#
# COMPACT_ATOMS: atom_id res chain seq x y z
N MET A 1 30.26 6.00 42.63
CA MET A 1 29.18 5.36 41.85
C MET A 1 27.88 6.05 42.25
N ALA A 2 27.31 6.89 41.39
CA ALA A 2 26.08 7.62 41.70
C ALA A 2 24.87 6.70 41.47
N VAL A 3 24.10 6.43 42.53
CA VAL A 3 22.83 5.70 42.43
C VAL A 3 21.82 6.68 41.83
N PRO A 4 21.20 6.39 40.68
CA PRO A 4 20.19 7.27 40.10
C PRO A 4 19.01 7.39 41.08
N SER A 5 18.54 8.61 41.29
CA SER A 5 17.42 8.88 42.20
C SER A 5 16.15 8.17 41.72
N LEU A 6 15.29 7.77 42.66
CA LEU A 6 14.02 7.08 42.37
C LEU A 6 13.14 7.85 41.37
N ALA A 7 13.26 9.19 41.37
CA ALA A 7 12.59 10.09 40.44
C ALA A 7 13.11 9.97 38.99
N ALA A 8 14.42 9.77 38.81
CA ALA A 8 15.00 9.55 37.48
C ALA A 8 14.58 8.20 36.87
N LEU A 9 14.45 7.16 37.72
CA LEU A 9 13.96 5.85 37.31
C LEU A 9 12.46 5.89 36.94
N ALA A 10 11.64 6.62 37.71
CA ALA A 10 10.22 6.82 37.42
C ALA A 10 9.99 7.62 36.13
N ALA A 11 10.80 8.65 35.88
CA ALA A 11 10.73 9.45 34.65
C ALA A 11 11.10 8.62 33.39
N LEU A 12 12.12 7.76 33.49
CA LEU A 12 12.49 6.82 32.42
C LEU A 12 11.40 5.78 32.15
N LEU A 13 10.75 5.26 33.21
CA LEU A 13 9.62 4.32 33.06
C LEU A 13 8.40 4.99 32.41
N ALA A 14 8.09 6.24 32.79
CA ALA A 14 6.99 7.00 32.22
C ALA A 14 7.23 7.34 30.73
N PHE A 15 8.48 7.64 30.33
CA PHE A 15 8.83 7.93 28.95
C PHE A 15 8.76 6.67 28.05
N ALA A 16 9.12 5.50 28.58
CA ALA A 16 8.99 4.23 27.87
C ALA A 16 7.53 3.84 27.60
N LEU A 17 6.60 4.24 28.48
CA LEU A 17 5.16 3.98 28.34
C LEU A 17 4.45 4.94 27.36
N LEU A 18 5.08 6.05 26.97
CA LEU A 18 4.54 7.06 26.07
C LEU A 18 5.01 6.92 24.61
N SER A 19 5.64 5.80 24.27
CA SER A 19 5.95 5.42 22.89
C SER A 19 4.66 5.11 22.13
N VAL A 20 3.93 6.15 21.73
CA VAL A 20 2.83 6.04 20.77
C VAL A 20 3.44 5.67 19.42
N ALA A 21 2.84 4.68 18.75
CA ALA A 21 3.19 4.37 17.38
C ALA A 21 2.92 5.59 16.50
N GLN A 22 3.98 6.24 16.00
CA GLN A 22 3.88 7.41 15.14
C GLN A 22 4.00 7.00 13.67
N VAL A 23 3.32 7.75 12.80
CA VAL A 23 3.50 7.63 11.36
C VAL A 23 4.86 8.24 10.99
N ILE A 24 5.69 7.47 10.30
CA ILE A 24 6.97 7.92 9.76
C ILE A 24 6.76 8.20 8.28
N GLU A 25 7.02 9.44 7.87
CA GLU A 25 6.92 9.87 6.47
C GLU A 25 8.30 9.97 5.82
N PHE A 26 8.42 9.56 4.56
CA PHE A 26 9.61 9.78 3.77
C PHE A 26 9.28 9.79 2.27
N GLU A 27 10.09 10.48 1.47
CA GLU A 27 9.93 10.52 0.02
C GLU A 27 10.98 9.65 -0.66
N GLN A 28 10.55 8.88 -1.66
CA GLN A 28 11.45 8.10 -2.51
C GLN A 28 10.86 7.95 -3.92
N ASN A 29 11.66 8.21 -4.95
CA ASN A 29 11.24 8.16 -6.36
C ASN A 29 9.99 9.00 -6.69
N GLY A 30 9.82 10.15 -6.02
CA GLY A 30 8.66 11.03 -6.22
C GLY A 30 7.37 10.48 -5.62
N LEU A 31 7.44 9.50 -4.71
CA LEU A 31 6.31 9.00 -3.94
C LEU A 31 6.53 9.32 -2.47
N LYS A 32 5.47 9.79 -1.81
CA LYS A 32 5.43 10.01 -0.37
C LYS A 32 4.97 8.73 0.34
N TYR A 33 5.91 8.07 1.00
CA TYR A 33 5.65 6.88 1.81
C TYR A 33 5.30 7.27 3.23
N GLN A 34 4.38 6.51 3.81
CA GLN A 34 4.06 6.55 5.23
C GLN A 34 4.17 5.16 5.81
N THR A 35 4.78 5.03 6.98
CA THR A 35 4.93 3.76 7.70
C THR A 35 4.40 3.89 9.11
N LEU A 36 3.63 2.91 9.55
CA LEU A 36 3.14 2.81 10.91
C LEU A 36 3.32 1.38 11.42
N SER A 37 3.87 1.24 12.63
CA SER A 37 4.09 -0.06 13.28
C SER A 37 3.30 -0.14 14.58
N LYS A 38 2.41 -1.12 14.70
CA LYS A 38 1.59 -1.35 15.90
C LYS A 38 1.51 -2.84 16.18
N GLN A 39 1.66 -3.22 17.45
CA GLN A 39 1.50 -4.61 17.92
C GLN A 39 2.31 -5.66 17.12
N GLY A 40 3.51 -5.28 16.65
CA GLY A 40 4.36 -6.15 15.84
C GLY A 40 3.96 -6.26 14.36
N LEU A 41 2.96 -5.53 13.90
CA LEU A 41 2.63 -5.40 12.48
C LEU A 41 3.07 -4.03 11.97
N THR A 42 3.81 -4.00 10.87
CA THR A 42 4.23 -2.77 10.19
C THR A 42 3.51 -2.67 8.87
N VAL A 43 2.83 -1.55 8.64
CA VAL A 43 2.16 -1.23 7.38
C VAL A 43 2.82 0.01 6.79
N MET A 44 3.20 -0.10 5.53
CA MET A 44 3.76 0.99 4.74
C MET A 44 2.89 1.22 3.52
N VAL A 45 2.62 2.48 3.21
CA VAL A 45 1.71 2.88 2.14
C VAL A 45 2.29 4.03 1.34
N ALA A 46 1.96 4.09 0.05
CA ALA A 46 2.20 5.25 -0.81
C ALA A 46 1.06 5.39 -1.82
N GLN A 47 0.50 6.59 -1.93
CA GLN A 47 -0.47 6.88 -2.99
C GLN A 47 0.25 7.00 -4.32
N MET A 48 -0.25 6.32 -5.34
CA MET A 48 0.33 6.38 -6.68
C MET A 48 -0.25 7.59 -7.44
N PRO A 49 0.58 8.39 -8.13
CA PRO A 49 0.12 9.49 -8.99
C PRO A 49 -0.75 9.01 -10.15
N ALA A 50 -0.50 7.78 -10.61
CA ALA A 50 -1.26 7.15 -11.67
C ALA A 50 -2.59 6.57 -11.14
N HIS A 51 -3.67 6.89 -11.85
CA HIS A 51 -4.91 6.12 -11.82
C HIS A 51 -4.98 5.23 -13.07
N ILE A 52 -5.71 4.13 -12.95
CA ILE A 52 -5.89 3.17 -14.04
C ILE A 52 -7.36 2.92 -14.23
N ARG A 53 -7.86 3.40 -15.37
CA ARG A 53 -9.29 3.37 -15.71
C ARG A 53 -10.12 3.91 -14.57
N GLU A 54 -10.95 3.06 -13.96
CA GLU A 54 -11.90 3.43 -12.91
C GLU A 54 -11.27 3.38 -11.51
N TYR A 55 -9.97 3.08 -11.38
CA TYR A 55 -9.30 2.87 -10.10
C TYR A 55 -8.20 3.88 -9.81
N ALA A 56 -8.17 4.37 -8.58
CA ALA A 56 -6.99 4.93 -7.97
C ALA A 56 -6.23 3.84 -7.19
N ILE A 57 -4.91 4.00 -7.05
CA ILE A 57 -4.04 2.93 -6.55
C ILE A 57 -3.22 3.43 -5.37
N VAL A 58 -3.16 2.61 -4.33
CA VAL A 58 -2.23 2.77 -3.21
C VAL A 58 -1.31 1.56 -3.20
N GLN A 59 0.00 1.80 -3.24
CA GLN A 59 0.96 0.74 -2.99
C GLN A 59 1.04 0.46 -1.49
N VAL A 60 1.07 -0.81 -1.12
CA VAL A 60 1.12 -1.26 0.25
C VAL A 60 2.20 -2.33 0.42
N ALA A 61 2.95 -2.23 1.52
CA ALA A 61 3.73 -3.33 2.06
C ALA A 61 3.34 -3.57 3.52
N VAL A 62 3.26 -4.84 3.91
CA VAL A 62 2.92 -5.26 5.27
C VAL A 62 3.97 -6.26 5.75
N ALA A 63 4.58 -5.99 6.90
CA ALA A 63 5.53 -6.89 7.55
C ALA A 63 4.99 -7.35 8.92
N ASN A 64 5.00 -8.66 9.14
CA ASN A 64 4.51 -9.27 10.38
C ASN A 64 5.67 -9.66 11.29
N GLY A 65 6.06 -8.78 12.20
CA GLY A 65 6.95 -9.07 13.33
C GLY A 65 6.22 -9.58 14.59
N SER A 66 4.90 -9.80 14.54
CA SER A 66 4.11 -10.29 15.68
C SER A 66 4.30 -11.80 15.87
N LYS A 67 3.81 -12.33 17.02
CA LYS A 67 3.90 -13.76 17.31
C LYS A 67 2.86 -14.64 16.62
N ALA A 68 1.84 -14.03 16.03
CA ALA A 68 0.73 -14.72 15.38
C ALA A 68 0.74 -14.49 13.87
N ALA A 69 0.20 -15.44 13.11
CA ALA A 69 -0.05 -15.23 11.69
C ALA A 69 -1.17 -14.19 11.50
N GLN A 70 -1.00 -13.27 10.56
CA GLN A 70 -1.96 -12.21 10.26
C GLN A 70 -2.58 -12.43 8.88
N VAL A 71 -3.90 -12.34 8.78
CA VAL A 71 -4.58 -12.41 7.47
C VAL A 71 -4.73 -10.99 6.94
N ILE A 72 -4.08 -10.72 5.81
CA ILE A 72 -4.14 -9.45 5.11
C ILE A 72 -5.01 -9.61 3.87
N ARG A 73 -5.99 -8.71 3.69
CA ARG A 73 -6.93 -8.70 2.58
C ARG A 73 -7.08 -7.29 2.02
N PRO A 74 -7.25 -7.10 0.70
CA PRO A 74 -7.56 -5.78 0.14
C PRO A 74 -8.77 -5.11 0.78
N GLU A 75 -9.81 -5.88 1.12
CA GLU A 75 -11.08 -5.38 1.66
C GLU A 75 -10.95 -4.78 3.07
N GLN A 76 -9.82 -4.98 3.74
CA GLN A 76 -9.49 -4.32 5.01
C GLN A 76 -9.11 -2.85 4.83
N PHE A 77 -8.87 -2.41 3.60
CA PHE A 77 -8.47 -1.05 3.28
C PHE A 77 -9.69 -0.22 2.87
N ARG A 78 -9.85 0.94 3.50
CA ARG A 78 -10.83 1.95 3.11
C ARG A 78 -10.18 3.33 3.06
N PHE A 79 -10.67 4.17 2.16
CA PHE A 79 -10.23 5.54 2.02
C PHE A 79 -11.40 6.49 2.33
N GLU A 80 -11.22 7.38 3.28
CA GLU A 80 -12.20 8.39 3.66
C GLU A 80 -11.78 9.74 3.08
N ARG A 81 -12.58 10.28 2.15
CA ARG A 81 -12.41 11.65 1.64
C ARG A 81 -12.95 12.67 2.63
N GLY A 82 -12.47 13.92 2.54
CA GLY A 82 -12.90 15.04 3.39
C GLY A 82 -14.41 15.34 3.39
N GLU A 83 -15.18 14.81 2.44
CA GLU A 83 -16.65 14.95 2.37
C GLU A 83 -17.42 13.75 2.96
N GLY A 84 -16.76 12.86 3.70
CA GLY A 84 -17.39 11.66 4.28
C GLY A 84 -17.66 10.53 3.26
N ASN A 85 -17.23 10.70 2.01
CA ASN A 85 -17.29 9.64 1.00
C ASN A 85 -16.23 8.57 1.31
N VAL A 86 -16.68 7.33 1.52
CA VAL A 86 -15.84 6.19 1.85
C VAL A 86 -15.69 5.29 0.63
N LEU A 87 -14.47 5.20 0.12
CA LEU A 87 -14.10 4.25 -0.93
C LEU A 87 -13.57 2.98 -0.27
N ARG A 88 -14.23 1.85 -0.52
CA ARG A 88 -13.72 0.54 -0.12
C ARG A 88 -12.81 0.01 -1.22
N ALA A 89 -11.69 -0.57 -0.82
CA ALA A 89 -10.82 -1.25 -1.76
C ALA A 89 -11.55 -2.42 -2.44
N ALA A 90 -11.26 -2.62 -3.72
CA ALA A 90 -11.82 -3.70 -4.52
C ALA A 90 -11.02 -5.00 -4.29
N ALA A 91 -11.74 -6.12 -4.31
CA ALA A 91 -11.12 -7.45 -4.35
C ALA A 91 -10.23 -7.59 -5.59
N ALA A 92 -9.06 -8.23 -5.44
CA ALA A 92 -8.11 -8.43 -6.54
C ALA A 92 -8.77 -9.08 -7.78
N ARG A 93 -9.65 -10.07 -7.55
CA ARG A 93 -10.38 -10.74 -8.62
C ARG A 93 -11.27 -9.78 -9.41
N SER A 94 -11.97 -8.87 -8.72
CA SER A 94 -12.83 -7.86 -9.37
C SER A 94 -12.02 -6.89 -10.21
N VAL A 95 -10.84 -6.47 -9.73
CA VAL A 95 -9.92 -5.61 -10.48
C VAL A 95 -9.44 -6.31 -11.76
N VAL A 96 -9.00 -7.58 -11.63
CA VAL A 96 -8.54 -8.38 -12.77
C VAL A 96 -9.66 -8.57 -13.80
N THR A 97 -10.87 -8.95 -13.36
CA THR A 97 -12.04 -9.08 -14.24
C THR A 97 -12.35 -7.77 -14.96
N SER A 98 -12.38 -6.64 -14.24
CA SER A 98 -12.62 -5.34 -14.85
C SER A 98 -11.56 -4.98 -15.90
N LEU A 99 -10.30 -5.36 -15.70
CA LEU A 99 -9.21 -5.09 -16.65
C LEU A 99 -9.23 -6.05 -17.85
N ILE A 100 -9.68 -7.30 -17.68
CA ILE A 100 -9.94 -8.21 -18.81
C ILE A 100 -11.04 -7.62 -19.69
N GLU A 101 -12.13 -7.18 -19.08
CA GLU A 101 -13.32 -6.71 -19.81
C GLU A 101 -13.05 -5.37 -20.50
N LYS A 102 -12.51 -4.40 -19.74
CA LYS A 102 -12.44 -2.98 -20.13
C LYS A 102 -11.02 -2.47 -20.41
N GLY A 103 -9.97 -3.22 -20.05
CA GLY A 103 -8.58 -2.78 -20.16
C GLY A 103 -8.04 -2.73 -21.59
N ASN A 104 -7.08 -1.84 -21.82
CA ASN A 104 -6.35 -1.68 -23.08
C ASN A 104 -4.83 -1.72 -22.84
N ARG A 105 -4.03 -1.65 -23.91
CA ARG A 105 -2.55 -1.72 -23.85
C ARG A 105 -1.93 -0.64 -22.95
N ASN A 106 -2.46 0.58 -22.99
CA ASN A 106 -1.95 1.72 -22.22
C ASN A 106 -2.18 1.52 -20.72
N ASP A 107 -3.29 0.88 -20.34
CA ASP A 107 -3.56 0.57 -18.92
C ASP A 107 -2.54 -0.43 -18.37
N VAL A 108 -2.15 -1.41 -19.17
CA VAL A 108 -1.11 -2.40 -18.79
C VAL A 108 0.22 -1.72 -18.56
N ILE A 109 0.62 -0.84 -19.49
CA ILE A 109 1.89 -0.11 -19.40
C ILE A 109 1.89 0.77 -18.16
N LYS A 110 0.83 1.57 -17.95
CA LYS A 110 0.69 2.40 -16.75
C LYS A 110 0.76 1.58 -15.47
N LEU A 111 0.10 0.42 -15.43
CA LEU A 111 0.09 -0.44 -14.25
C LEU A 111 1.48 -0.96 -13.92
N VAL A 112 2.16 -1.56 -14.90
CA VAL A 112 3.50 -2.12 -14.69
C VAL A 112 4.49 -1.02 -14.32
N SER A 113 4.52 0.08 -15.08
CA SER A 113 5.45 1.18 -14.83
C SER A 113 5.22 1.85 -13.48
N ALA A 114 3.97 2.08 -13.08
CA ALA A 114 3.65 2.69 -11.80
C ALA A 114 4.06 1.76 -10.65
N TYR A 115 3.86 0.44 -10.78
CA TYR A 115 4.26 -0.50 -9.73
C TYR A 115 5.78 -0.65 -9.64
N GLU A 116 6.47 -0.76 -10.78
CA GLU A 116 7.93 -0.86 -10.82
C GLU A 116 8.60 0.36 -10.19
N SER A 117 8.12 1.59 -10.46
CA SER A 117 8.68 2.80 -9.84
C SER A 117 8.53 2.81 -8.31
N ALA A 118 7.43 2.23 -7.83
CA ALA A 118 7.05 2.22 -6.44
C ALA A 118 7.76 1.09 -5.65
N LEU A 119 7.99 -0.09 -6.26
CA LEU A 119 8.78 -1.18 -5.66
C LEU A 119 10.19 -0.74 -5.21
N TYR A 120 10.86 0.10 -5.99
CA TYR A 120 12.19 0.59 -5.62
C TYR A 120 12.17 1.46 -4.35
N GLY A 121 11.03 2.07 -4.02
CA GLY A 121 10.82 2.81 -2.77
C GLY A 121 10.70 1.92 -1.53
N MET A 122 10.25 0.68 -1.72
CA MET A 122 9.99 -0.26 -0.63
C MET A 122 11.17 -1.17 -0.29
N GLY A 123 12.35 -0.95 -0.88
CA GLY A 123 13.53 -1.81 -0.72
C GLY A 123 14.05 -2.00 0.72
N ARG A 124 13.52 -1.23 1.69
CA ARG A 124 13.79 -1.43 3.13
C ARG A 124 12.97 -2.55 3.77
N MET A 125 11.87 -2.98 3.15
CA MET A 125 11.16 -4.20 3.53
C MET A 125 11.63 -5.34 2.64
N GLN A 126 12.21 -6.39 3.23
CA GLN A 126 12.49 -7.64 2.53
C GLN A 126 11.15 -8.35 2.23
N SER A 127 10.38 -7.86 1.26
CA SER A 127 9.21 -8.58 0.73
C SER A 127 9.68 -9.95 0.28
N SER A 128 9.03 -11.01 0.73
CA SER A 128 9.43 -12.39 0.43
C SER A 128 9.09 -12.81 -1.01
N GLY A 129 9.18 -11.88 -1.97
CA GLY A 129 9.10 -12.19 -3.40
C GLY A 129 7.70 -12.44 -3.95
N GLY A 130 6.64 -12.11 -3.20
CA GLY A 130 5.25 -12.37 -3.60
C GLY A 130 4.90 -11.80 -4.97
N TYR A 131 5.28 -10.54 -5.24
CA TYR A 131 5.15 -9.94 -6.57
C TYR A 131 5.92 -10.72 -7.65
N TYR A 132 7.20 -10.99 -7.43
CA TYR A 132 8.06 -11.62 -8.43
C TYR A 132 7.56 -13.01 -8.82
N GLN A 133 7.08 -13.78 -7.85
CA GLN A 133 6.46 -15.08 -8.08
C GLN A 133 5.18 -14.96 -8.92
N ARG A 134 4.29 -14.01 -8.60
CA ARG A 134 3.05 -13.79 -9.37
C ARG A 134 3.34 -13.26 -10.78
N ARG A 135 4.34 -12.38 -10.95
CA ARG A 135 4.77 -11.89 -12.26
C ARG A 135 5.29 -13.00 -13.15
N GLN A 136 6.12 -13.90 -12.62
CA GLN A 136 6.67 -15.02 -13.39
C GLN A 136 5.55 -15.95 -13.88
N GLN A 137 4.56 -16.23 -13.03
CA GLN A 137 3.39 -17.05 -13.37
C GLN A 137 2.52 -16.36 -14.44
N ALA A 138 2.24 -15.07 -14.27
CA ALA A 138 1.34 -14.34 -15.15
C ALA A 138 1.92 -14.07 -16.55
N LEU A 139 3.25 -13.92 -16.68
CA LEU A 139 3.91 -13.71 -17.97
C LEU A 139 4.05 -14.98 -18.81
N ALA A 140 3.97 -16.16 -18.19
CA ALA A 140 4.14 -17.43 -18.88
C ALA A 140 2.94 -17.82 -19.78
N GLU A 141 1.77 -17.20 -19.59
CA GLU A 141 0.50 -17.76 -20.09
C GLU A 141 -0.19 -16.94 -21.19
N VAL A 142 0.41 -15.86 -21.72
CA VAL A 142 -0.41 -14.83 -22.38
C VAL A 142 0.06 -14.25 -23.72
N SER A 143 -0.78 -14.40 -24.76
CA SER A 143 -0.59 -13.82 -26.10
C SER A 143 -1.37 -12.51 -26.37
N SER A 144 -2.55 -12.29 -25.75
CA SER A 144 -3.43 -11.15 -26.05
C SER A 144 -3.28 -9.96 -25.11
N THR A 145 -3.54 -8.73 -25.58
CA THR A 145 -3.39 -7.48 -24.81
C THR A 145 -4.28 -7.42 -23.56
N LYS A 146 -5.53 -7.92 -23.64
CA LYS A 146 -6.46 -7.95 -22.50
C LYS A 146 -6.00 -8.93 -21.43
N LEU A 147 -5.52 -10.10 -21.85
CA LEU A 147 -4.94 -11.06 -20.93
C LEU A 147 -3.62 -10.54 -20.34
N LYS A 148 -2.82 -9.73 -21.07
CA LYS A 148 -1.61 -9.10 -20.52
C LYS A 148 -1.96 -8.07 -19.44
N ALA A 149 -3.06 -7.33 -19.62
CA ALA A 149 -3.59 -6.43 -18.60
C ALA A 149 -3.98 -7.18 -17.34
N ALA A 150 -4.72 -8.28 -17.52
CA ALA A 150 -5.14 -9.18 -16.45
C ALA A 150 -3.94 -9.77 -15.70
N ALA A 151 -2.95 -10.26 -16.44
CA ALA A 151 -1.72 -10.83 -15.92
C ALA A 151 -0.90 -9.82 -15.10
N ALA A 152 -0.74 -8.59 -15.61
CA ALA A 152 -0.08 -7.52 -14.87
C ALA A 152 -0.86 -7.15 -13.60
N ALA A 153 -2.19 -7.04 -13.69
CA ALA A 153 -3.07 -6.78 -12.55
C ALA A 153 -2.99 -7.87 -11.49
N SER A 154 -3.01 -9.15 -11.88
CA SER A 154 -2.84 -10.27 -10.95
C SER A 154 -1.45 -10.32 -10.33
N ALA A 155 -0.43 -9.86 -11.04
CA ALA A 155 0.93 -9.78 -10.49
C ALA A 155 1.04 -8.70 -9.40
N ILE A 156 0.39 -7.56 -9.65
CA ILE A 156 0.56 -6.32 -8.88
C ILE A 156 -0.45 -6.19 -7.76
N ALA A 157 -1.69 -6.65 -7.94
CA ALA A 157 -2.73 -6.53 -6.92
C ALA A 157 -2.34 -7.24 -5.63
N LEU A 158 -2.61 -6.58 -4.50
CA LEU A 158 -2.60 -7.22 -3.20
C LEU A 158 -3.65 -8.32 -3.21
N VAL A 159 -3.25 -9.53 -2.85
CA VAL A 159 -4.14 -10.68 -2.74
C VAL A 159 -4.27 -11.05 -1.27
N GLU A 160 -5.38 -11.71 -0.93
CA GLU A 160 -5.53 -12.29 0.40
C GLU A 160 -4.36 -13.24 0.70
N ILE A 161 -3.71 -13.01 1.83
CA ILE A 161 -2.59 -13.84 2.27
C ILE A 161 -2.61 -13.99 3.78
N LYS A 162 -2.38 -15.22 4.25
CA LYS A 162 -2.04 -15.49 5.64
C LYS A 162 -0.54 -15.30 5.80
N LEU A 163 -0.15 -14.17 6.38
CA LEU A 163 1.23 -13.73 6.57
C LEU A 163 1.82 -14.32 7.87
N PRO A 164 2.77 -15.26 7.81
CA PRO A 164 3.42 -15.84 8.99
C PRO A 164 4.29 -14.81 9.74
N MET A 165 4.70 -15.17 10.97
CA MET A 165 5.71 -14.41 11.72
C MET A 165 7.00 -14.27 10.90
N GLY A 166 7.60 -13.09 10.91
CA GLY A 166 8.85 -12.76 10.25
C GLY A 166 8.73 -12.55 8.74
N GLN A 167 7.55 -12.73 8.15
CA GLN A 167 7.34 -12.53 6.72
C GLN A 167 6.75 -11.17 6.41
N SER A 168 6.90 -10.76 5.16
CA SER A 168 6.28 -9.55 4.64
C SER A 168 5.71 -9.76 3.24
N THR A 169 4.74 -8.94 2.87
CA THR A 169 4.06 -8.99 1.57
C THR A 169 3.88 -7.59 1.03
N ASP A 170 3.80 -7.48 -0.30
CA ASP A 170 3.60 -6.24 -1.03
C ASP A 170 2.57 -6.42 -2.15
N GLY A 171 1.93 -5.30 -2.49
CA GLY A 171 0.98 -5.23 -3.59
C GLY A 171 0.31 -3.88 -3.71
N ALA A 172 -0.49 -3.73 -4.75
CA ALA A 172 -1.33 -2.58 -5.01
C ALA A 172 -2.76 -2.82 -4.50
N VAL A 173 -3.29 -1.85 -3.78
CA VAL A 173 -4.69 -1.79 -3.37
C VAL A 173 -5.42 -0.82 -4.30
N PHE A 174 -6.53 -1.27 -4.87
CA PHE A 174 -7.29 -0.52 -5.87
C PHE A 174 -8.58 0.01 -5.27
N PHE A 175 -8.83 1.30 -5.42
CA PHE A 175 -10.05 1.97 -4.97
C PHE A 175 -10.88 2.37 -6.18
N PRO A 176 -12.14 1.90 -6.31
CA PRO A 176 -13.05 2.36 -7.36
C PRO A 176 -13.28 3.87 -7.18
N SER A 177 -12.74 4.66 -8.09
CA SER A 177 -12.71 6.12 -8.01
C SER A 177 -13.28 6.81 -9.24
N GLU A 178 -13.90 6.03 -10.15
CA GLU A 178 -14.42 6.51 -11.43
C GLU A 178 -13.34 7.21 -12.28
N GLY A 179 -12.09 6.79 -12.09
CA GLY A 179 -10.92 7.36 -12.77
C GLY A 179 -10.43 8.69 -12.23
N LYS A 180 -11.00 9.14 -11.11
CA LYS A 180 -10.49 10.31 -10.39
C LYS A 180 -9.34 9.88 -9.46
N PRO A 181 -8.32 10.72 -9.23
CA PRO A 181 -7.36 10.50 -8.15
C PRO A 181 -8.07 10.35 -6.79
N LEU A 182 -7.41 9.72 -5.80
CA LEU A 182 -7.97 9.64 -4.44
C LEU A 182 -8.17 11.03 -3.82
N GLY A 183 -7.26 11.97 -4.12
CA GLY A 183 -7.22 13.29 -3.50
C GLY A 183 -6.71 13.21 -2.07
N ASN A 184 -6.98 14.24 -1.28
CA ASN A 184 -6.63 14.27 0.14
C ASN A 184 -7.65 13.46 0.96
N GLY A 185 -7.16 12.70 1.94
CA GLY A 185 -8.03 11.94 2.82
C GLY A 185 -7.26 10.93 3.68
N ARG A 186 -8.03 10.08 4.37
CA ARG A 186 -7.49 9.11 5.32
C ARG A 186 -7.57 7.72 4.74
N LEU A 187 -6.42 7.05 4.65
CA LEU A 187 -6.39 5.61 4.43
C LEU A 187 -6.45 4.91 5.79
N ILE A 188 -7.41 4.01 5.93
CA ILE A 188 -7.61 3.21 7.13
C ILE A 188 -7.49 1.73 6.77
N VAL A 189 -6.64 1.02 7.51
CA VAL A 189 -6.41 -0.42 7.35
C VAL A 189 -6.88 -1.13 8.61
N HIS A 190 -7.95 -1.92 8.49
CA HIS A 190 -8.52 -2.70 9.58
C HIS A 190 -7.83 -4.04 9.68
N THR A 191 -6.96 -4.21 10.66
CA THR A 191 -6.33 -5.49 10.93
C THR A 191 -7.01 -6.18 12.11
N ALA A 192 -6.70 -7.46 12.35
CA ALA A 192 -7.21 -8.15 13.54
C ALA A 192 -6.69 -7.54 14.86
N ALA A 193 -5.60 -6.78 14.79
CA ALA A 193 -4.87 -6.26 15.93
C ALA A 193 -5.24 -4.81 16.28
N ASP A 194 -5.32 -3.93 15.28
CA ASP A 194 -5.64 -2.51 15.43
C ASP A 194 -5.95 -1.87 14.06
N ASP A 195 -6.43 -0.63 14.09
CA ASP A 195 -6.57 0.23 12.93
C ASP A 195 -5.28 0.99 12.65
N PHE A 196 -4.82 0.96 11.39
CA PHE A 196 -3.72 1.79 10.91
C PHE A 196 -4.29 2.94 10.11
N VAL A 197 -4.02 4.17 10.53
CA VAL A 197 -4.55 5.39 9.90
C VAL A 197 -3.39 6.19 9.32
N PHE A 198 -3.52 6.54 8.04
CA PHE A 198 -2.54 7.32 7.28
C PHE A 198 -3.23 8.52 6.64
N GLU A 199 -2.61 9.70 6.73
CA GLU A 199 -3.13 10.93 6.14
C GLU A 199 -2.54 11.10 4.74
N LEU A 200 -3.22 10.61 3.70
CA LEU A 200 -2.72 10.69 2.34
C LEU A 200 -3.04 12.06 1.74
N THR A 201 -2.01 12.72 1.23
CA THR A 201 -2.13 13.93 0.42
C THR A 201 -2.07 13.54 -1.05
N GLY A 202 -3.08 13.94 -1.82
CA GLY A 202 -3.04 13.81 -3.26
C GLY A 202 -2.12 14.88 -3.82
N ASP A 203 -0.91 14.49 -4.21
CA ASP A 203 0.00 15.41 -4.90
C ASP A 203 -0.62 15.80 -6.24
N SER A 204 -1.20 17.00 -6.25
CA SER A 204 -1.66 17.67 -7.46
C SER A 204 -0.43 18.20 -8.19
N HIS A 205 0.40 17.31 -8.74
CA HIS A 205 1.27 17.70 -9.84
C HIS A 205 0.39 17.90 -11.07
N ALA A 206 -0.38 18.99 -11.05
CA ALA A 206 -0.82 19.66 -12.24
C ALA A 206 0.41 19.83 -13.12
N HIS A 207 0.33 19.28 -14.33
CA HIS A 207 1.25 19.56 -15.41
C HIS A 207 1.21 21.08 -15.62
N ALA A 208 2.08 21.81 -14.93
CA ALA A 208 2.42 23.17 -15.30
C ALA A 208 3.21 23.04 -16.59
N SER A 209 2.50 23.09 -17.72
CA SER A 209 3.10 23.41 -19.00
C SER A 209 3.81 24.75 -18.83
N LEU A 210 5.13 24.73 -18.68
CA LEU A 210 5.91 25.89 -19.09
C LEU A 210 5.83 25.93 -20.60
N GLY A 211 4.91 26.75 -21.08
CA GLY A 211 5.04 27.36 -22.38
C GLY A 211 6.32 28.16 -22.42
N LYS A 212 7.18 27.83 -23.38
CA LYS A 212 7.75 28.73 -24.38
C LYS A 212 8.41 27.89 -25.46
#